data_AF-A0A347AM18-F1
#
_entry.id   AF-A0A347AM18-F1
#
_cell.length_a   1.000
_cell.length_b   1.000
_cell.length_c   1.000
_cell.angle_alpha   90.00
_cell.angle_beta   90.00
_cell.angle_gamma   90.00
#
_symmetry.space_group_name_H-M   'P 1'
#
loop_
_entity.id
_entity.type
_entity.pdbx_description
1 polymer ?
#
loop_
_entity_poly.entity_id
_entity_poly.type
_entity_poly.pdbx_seq_one_letter_code
_entity_poly.pdbx_strand_id
1 'polypeptide(L)'
;MDIDWGAVIVGFILSIILGAIFGLIIPAVGSIIGLLLAGIVVGYMAGGSAGNGLANGAISGLFGAIILSILLLIFGTLILGLIGFAAATLTSLVLFIAFFGVMIMMAIGGAVGALIKGEA
;
A
#
# COMPACT_ATOMS: atom_id res chain seq x y z
N MET A 1 15.50 -6.82 -10.85
CA MET A 1 14.36 -6.17 -10.19
C MET A 1 14.03 -7.11 -9.08
N ASP A 2 14.40 -6.72 -7.87
CA ASP A 2 14.53 -7.62 -6.75
C ASP A 2 13.51 -7.16 -5.73
N ILE A 3 12.56 -8.04 -5.40
CA ILE A 3 11.47 -7.71 -4.50
C ILE A 3 11.92 -7.96 -3.07
N ASP A 4 12.09 -6.88 -2.32
CA ASP A 4 12.40 -6.90 -0.90
C ASP A 4 11.10 -6.98 -0.09
N TRP A 5 10.77 -8.19 0.34
CA TRP A 5 9.57 -8.43 1.14
C TRP A 5 9.59 -7.73 2.50
N GLY A 6 10.77 -7.46 3.07
CA GLY A 6 10.90 -6.66 4.28
C GLY A 6 10.46 -5.22 4.04
N ALA A 7 10.96 -4.61 2.96
CA ALA A 7 10.52 -3.27 2.54
C ALA A 7 9.02 -3.24 2.20
N VAL A 8 8.51 -4.24 1.48
CA VAL A 8 7.09 -4.35 1.11
C VAL A 8 6.17 -4.37 2.34
N ILE A 9 6.50 -5.19 3.35
CA ILE A 9 5.71 -5.31 4.59
C ILE A 9 5.77 -4.02 5.41
N VAL A 10 6.96 -3.43 5.57
CA VAL A 10 7.11 -2.15 6.27
C VAL A 10 6.33 -1.05 5.56
N GLY A 11 6.42 -0.98 4.24
CA GLY A 11 5.66 -0.05 3.41
C GLY A 11 4.15 -0.18 3.58
N PHE A 12 3.64 -1.42 3.63
CA PHE A 12 2.23 -1.68 3.86
C PHE A 12 1.78 -1.13 5.21
N ILE A 13 2.52 -1.44 6.29
CA ILE A 13 2.21 -0.96 7.64
C ILE A 13 2.26 0.57 7.68
N LEU A 14 3.30 1.18 7.11
CA LEU A 14 3.45 2.64 7.05
C LEU A 14 2.37 3.30 6.20
N SER A 15 1.92 2.67 5.10
CA SER A 15 0.86 3.22 4.25
C SER A 15 -0.45 3.38 5.03
N ILE A 16 -0.77 2.43 5.92
CA ILE A 16 -1.92 2.52 6.82
C ILE A 16 -1.72 3.63 7.84
N ILE A 17 -0.58 3.60 8.55
CA ILE A 17 -0.31 4.52 9.66
C ILE A 17 -0.21 5.97 9.15
N LEU A 18 0.66 6.23 8.18
CA LEU A 18 0.89 7.57 7.64
C LEU A 18 -0.32 8.05 6.83
N GLY A 19 -0.95 7.18 6.03
CA GLY A 19 -2.16 7.53 5.28
C GLY A 19 -3.31 7.96 6.19
N ALA A 20 -3.47 7.29 7.34
CA ALA A 20 -4.48 7.64 8.34
C ALA A 20 -4.11 8.92 9.11
N ILE A 21 -2.87 9.01 9.63
CA ILE A 21 -2.43 10.18 10.42
C ILE A 21 -2.52 11.46 9.60
N PHE A 22 -1.95 11.49 8.39
CA PHE A 22 -2.00 12.69 7.58
C PHE A 22 -3.42 12.95 7.03
N GLY A 23 -4.18 11.90 6.73
CA GLY A 23 -5.59 12.03 6.32
C GLY A 23 -6.50 12.66 7.38
N LEU A 24 -6.21 12.46 8.67
CA LEU A 24 -6.90 13.11 9.77
C LEU A 24 -6.62 14.62 9.84
N ILE A 25 -5.42 15.05 9.44
CA ILE A 25 -5.01 16.46 9.48
C ILE A 25 -5.55 17.21 8.26
N ILE A 26 -5.34 16.65 7.06
CA ILE A 26 -5.81 17.22 5.79
C ILE A 26 -6.52 16.10 5.01
N PRO A 27 -7.87 16.08 4.99
CA PRO A 27 -8.62 15.02 4.32
C PRO A 27 -8.21 14.86 2.85
N ALA A 28 -8.17 13.62 2.37
CA ALA A 28 -7.73 13.18 1.04
C ALA A 28 -6.26 13.52 0.69
N VAL A 29 -5.88 14.79 0.70
CA VAL A 29 -4.52 15.25 0.34
C VAL A 29 -3.48 14.71 1.32
N GLY A 30 -3.77 14.76 2.62
CA GLY A 30 -2.90 14.21 3.65
C GLY A 30 -2.70 12.71 3.48
N SER A 31 -3.76 11.95 3.17
CA SER A 31 -3.61 10.51 2.89
C SER A 31 -2.68 10.24 1.71
N ILE A 32 -2.77 11.04 0.64
CA ILE A 32 -1.86 10.93 -0.52
C ILE A 32 -0.41 11.21 -0.11
N ILE A 33 -0.17 12.23 0.72
CA ILE A 33 1.16 12.53 1.26
C ILE A 33 1.68 11.37 2.10
N GLY A 34 0.84 10.80 2.98
CA GLY A 34 1.20 9.65 3.81
C GLY A 34 1.59 8.43 2.97
N LEU A 35 0.84 8.14 1.90
CA LEU A 35 1.15 7.06 0.96
C LEU A 35 2.46 7.31 0.21
N LEU A 36 2.72 8.54 -0.24
CA LEU A 36 4.00 8.90 -0.87
C LEU A 36 5.18 8.68 0.08
N LEU A 37 5.06 9.13 1.33
CA LEU A 37 6.10 8.96 2.35
C LEU A 37 6.35 7.48 2.65
N ALA A 38 5.30 6.67 2.77
CA ALA A 38 5.45 5.23 2.92
C ALA A 38 6.16 4.61 1.72
N GLY A 39 5.79 4.99 0.49
CA GLY A 39 6.48 4.56 -0.73
C GLY A 39 7.96 4.96 -0.74
N ILE A 40 8.30 6.19 -0.34
CA ILE A 40 9.69 6.66 -0.22
C ILE A 40 10.49 5.75 0.72
N VAL A 41 9.93 5.38 1.87
CA VAL A 41 10.59 4.44 2.78
C VAL A 41 10.82 3.08 2.12
N VAL A 42 9.84 2.54 1.38
CA VAL A 42 9.99 1.28 0.64
C VAL A 42 11.15 1.36 -0.37
N GLY A 43 11.16 2.42 -1.17
CA GLY A 43 12.21 2.65 -2.17
C GLY A 43 13.59 2.79 -1.56
N TYR A 44 13.69 3.53 -0.46
CA TYR A 44 14.94 3.69 0.28
C TYR A 44 15.39 2.38 0.91
N MET A 45 14.50 1.54 1.43
CA MET A 45 14.88 0.23 1.97
C MET A 45 15.34 -0.72 0.85
N ALA A 46 14.55 -0.84 -0.22
CA ALA A 46 14.83 -1.76 -1.32
C ALA A 46 16.09 -1.36 -2.12
N GLY A 47 16.40 -0.06 -2.21
CA GLY A 47 17.60 0.45 -2.88
C GLY A 47 17.68 0.12 -4.38
N GLY A 48 18.90 0.20 -4.91
CA GLY A 48 19.18 0.01 -6.34
C GLY A 48 18.62 1.14 -7.22
N SER A 49 18.11 0.79 -8.40
CA SER A 49 17.61 1.78 -9.37
C SER A 49 16.21 2.31 -9.04
N ALA A 50 15.84 3.45 -9.63
CA ALA A 50 14.47 3.99 -9.54
C ALA A 50 13.40 2.96 -9.94
N GLY A 51 13.67 2.12 -10.95
CA GLY A 51 12.77 1.05 -11.36
C GLY A 51 12.61 -0.04 -10.30
N ASN A 52 13.65 -0.33 -9.52
CA ASN A 52 13.58 -1.28 -8.41
C ASN A 52 12.69 -0.74 -7.28
N GLY A 53 12.89 0.52 -6.90
CA GLY A 53 12.07 1.20 -5.91
C GLY A 53 10.60 1.30 -6.35
N LEU A 54 10.36 1.64 -7.63
CA LEU A 54 9.02 1.70 -8.22
C LEU A 54 8.28 0.37 -8.06
N ALA A 55 8.92 -0.74 -8.43
CA ALA A 55 8.32 -2.06 -8.36
C ALA A 55 8.00 -2.48 -6.92
N ASN A 56 8.94 -2.30 -6.00
CA ASN A 56 8.74 -2.61 -4.58
C ASN A 56 7.62 -1.75 -3.96
N GLY A 57 7.57 -0.45 -4.28
CA GLY A 57 6.50 0.44 -3.86
C GLY A 57 5.13 0.00 -4.40
N ALA A 58 5.04 -0.29 -5.70
CA ALA A 58 3.80 -0.76 -6.33
C ALA A 58 3.28 -2.06 -5.69
N ILE A 59 4.18 -3.02 -5.46
CA ILE A 59 3.85 -4.30 -4.82
C ILE A 59 3.40 -4.08 -3.37
N SER A 60 4.05 -3.19 -2.62
CA SER A 60 3.62 -2.82 -1.27
C SER A 60 2.20 -2.25 -1.25
N GLY A 61 1.87 -1.36 -2.20
CA GLY A 61 0.51 -0.82 -2.33
C GLY A 61 -0.54 -1.88 -2.67
N LEU A 62 -0.22 -2.81 -3.58
CA LEU A 62 -1.11 -3.92 -3.92
C LEU A 62 -1.23 -4.97 -2.81
N PHE A 63 -0.15 -5.22 -2.07
CA PHE A 63 -0.12 -6.19 -0.98
C PHE A 63 -1.20 -5.88 0.05
N GLY A 64 -1.36 -4.59 0.39
CA GLY A 64 -2.44 -4.14 1.26
C GLY A 64 -3.84 -4.48 0.76
N ALA A 65 -4.07 -4.45 -0.55
CA ALA A 65 -5.34 -4.81 -1.16
C ALA A 65 -5.71 -6.27 -0.91
N ILE A 66 -4.74 -7.15 -1.16
CA ILE A 66 -4.91 -8.59 -1.03
C ILE A 66 -5.14 -8.94 0.44
N ILE A 67 -4.28 -8.45 1.33
CA ILE A 67 -4.38 -8.73 2.75
C ILE A 67 -5.71 -8.21 3.31
N LEU A 68 -6.08 -6.96 3.01
CA LEU A 68 -7.33 -6.39 3.52
C LEU A 68 -8.55 -7.14 3.01
N SER A 69 -8.57 -7.54 1.73
CA SER A 69 -9.68 -8.31 1.15
C SER A 69 -9.82 -9.69 1.81
N ILE A 70 -8.70 -10.38 2.06
CA ILE A 70 -8.70 -11.67 2.77
C ILE A 70 -9.24 -11.51 4.20
N LEU A 71 -8.79 -10.48 4.92
CA LEU A 71 -9.26 -10.20 6.27
C LEU A 71 -10.77 -9.88 6.29
N LEU A 72 -11.25 -9.07 5.35
CA LEU A 72 -12.68 -8.77 5.23
C LEU A 72 -13.50 -10.03 4.95
N LEU A 73 -13.05 -10.91 4.05
CA LEU A 73 -13.75 -12.15 3.74
C LEU A 73 -13.81 -13.08 4.96
N ILE A 74 -12.69 -13.27 5.66
CA ILE A 74 -12.63 -14.15 6.84
C ILE A 74 -13.51 -13.60 7.95
N PHE A 75 -13.27 -12.36 8.39
CA PHE A 75 -13.96 -11.80 9.55
C PHE A 75 -15.40 -11.40 9.24
N GLY A 76 -15.67 -10.89 8.05
CA GLY A 76 -17.04 -10.60 7.61
C GLY A 76 -17.90 -11.86 7.65
N THR A 77 -17.41 -12.95 7.06
CA THR A 77 -18.13 -14.24 7.06
C THR A 77 -18.25 -14.82 8.46
N LEU A 78 -17.19 -14.77 9.27
CA LEU A 78 -17.21 -15.31 10.64
C LEU A 78 -18.22 -14.62 11.54
N ILE A 79 -18.37 -13.29 11.40
CA ILE A 79 -19.22 -12.48 12.29
C ILE A 79 -20.68 -12.46 11.79
N LEU A 80 -20.90 -12.37 10.47
CA LEU A 80 -22.22 -12.11 9.88
C LEU A 80 -22.71 -13.23 8.94
N GLY A 81 -21.99 -14.35 8.85
CA GLY A 81 -22.32 -15.48 8.00
C GLY A 81 -22.38 -15.10 6.52
N LEU A 82 -23.42 -15.59 5.82
CA LEU A 82 -23.59 -15.37 4.38
C LEU A 82 -23.75 -13.88 4.00
N ILE A 83 -24.38 -13.08 4.87
CA ILE A 83 -24.53 -11.64 4.66
C ILE A 83 -23.15 -10.97 4.69
N GLY A 84 -22.32 -11.36 5.67
CA GLY A 84 -20.95 -10.89 5.78
C GLY A 84 -20.07 -11.26 4.59
N PHE A 85 -20.19 -12.50 4.11
CA PHE A 85 -19.51 -12.95 2.91
C PHE A 85 -19.87 -12.10 1.68
N ALA A 86 -21.16 -11.86 1.46
CA ALA A 86 -21.64 -11.07 0.34
C ALA A 86 -21.15 -9.61 0.43
N ALA A 87 -21.26 -8.99 1.60
CA ALA A 87 -20.79 -7.63 1.84
C ALA A 87 -19.27 -7.50 1.64
N ALA A 88 -18.49 -8.41 2.24
CA ALA A 88 -17.04 -8.42 2.13
C ALA A 88 -16.56 -8.60 0.68
N THR A 89 -17.23 -9.46 -0.10
CA THR A 89 -16.95 -9.66 -1.52
C THR A 89 -17.17 -8.36 -2.31
N LEU A 90 -18.33 -7.72 -2.13
CA LEU A 90 -18.65 -6.47 -2.81
C LEU A 90 -17.68 -5.33 -2.42
N THR A 91 -17.40 -5.18 -1.13
CA THR A 91 -16.44 -4.20 -0.63
C THR A 91 -15.05 -4.45 -1.20
N SER A 92 -14.59 -5.69 -1.27
CA SER A 92 -13.28 -6.05 -1.83
C SER A 92 -13.18 -5.68 -3.32
N LEU A 93 -14.26 -5.87 -4.09
CA LEU A 93 -14.30 -5.46 -5.51
C LEU A 93 -14.21 -3.94 -5.68
N VAL A 94 -14.90 -3.17 -4.84
CA VAL A 94 -14.82 -1.71 -4.85
C VAL A 94 -13.43 -1.24 -4.45
N LEU A 95 -12.87 -1.83 -3.38
CA LEU A 95 -11.54 -1.52 -2.90
C LEU A 95 -10.47 -1.84 -3.95
N PHE A 96 -10.61 -2.91 -4.72
CA PHE A 96 -9.68 -3.27 -5.78
C PHE A 96 -9.41 -2.11 -6.76
N ILE A 97 -10.44 -1.34 -7.10
CA ILE A 97 -10.30 -0.13 -7.93
C ILE A 97 -9.52 0.96 -7.19
N ALA A 98 -9.86 1.23 -5.92
CA ALA A 98 -9.18 2.24 -5.10
C ALA A 98 -7.69 1.91 -4.88
N PHE A 99 -7.34 0.62 -4.80
CA PHE A 99 -5.98 0.15 -4.60
C PHE A 99 -5.04 0.42 -5.79
N PHE A 100 -5.56 0.66 -7.00
CA PHE A 100 -4.73 1.17 -8.09
C PHE A 100 -4.17 2.56 -7.78
N GLY A 101 -4.97 3.43 -7.15
CA GLY A 101 -4.48 4.73 -6.69
C GLY A 101 -3.35 4.58 -5.66
N VAL A 102 -3.54 3.68 -4.69
CA VAL A 102 -2.53 3.37 -3.66
C VAL A 102 -1.24 2.82 -4.30
N MET A 103 -1.37 1.86 -5.23
CA MET A 103 -0.24 1.30 -5.97
C MET A 103 0.56 2.40 -6.67
N ILE A 104 -0.10 3.30 -7.41
CA ILE A 104 0.59 4.37 -8.14
C ILE A 104 1.32 5.30 -7.17
N MET A 105 0.67 5.74 -6.08
CA MET A 105 1.31 6.64 -5.12
C MET A 105 2.51 5.98 -4.43
N MET A 106 2.36 4.73 -4.01
CA MET A 106 3.46 3.96 -3.40
C MET A 106 4.60 3.70 -4.40
N ALA A 107 4.29 3.45 -5.68
CA ALA A 107 5.28 3.25 -6.73
C ALA A 107 6.08 4.53 -7.01
N ILE A 108 5.42 5.68 -7.09
CA ILE A 108 6.08 6.98 -7.25
C ILE A 108 6.98 7.27 -6.05
N GLY A 109 6.47 7.07 -4.84
CA GLY A 109 7.27 7.20 -3.62
C GLY A 109 8.48 6.26 -3.65
N GLY A 110 8.26 5.00 -4.03
CA GLY A 110 9.31 3.98 -4.15
C GLY A 110 10.43 4.37 -5.11
N ALA A 111 10.08 4.89 -6.29
CA ALA A 111 11.07 5.40 -7.24
C ALA A 111 11.92 6.52 -6.63
N VAL A 112 11.26 7.49 -5.98
CA VAL A 112 11.92 8.62 -5.31
C VAL A 112 12.82 8.14 -4.18
N GLY A 113 12.35 7.21 -3.35
CA GLY A 113 13.13 6.65 -2.25
C GLY A 113 14.41 5.95 -2.69
N ALA A 114 14.34 5.16 -3.77
CA ALA A 114 15.52 4.51 -4.34
C ALA A 114 16.53 5.53 -4.90
N LEU A 115 16.04 6.58 -5.57
CA LEU A 115 16.89 7.68 -6.04
C LEU A 115 17.58 8.42 -4.89
N ILE A 116 16.89 8.62 -3.76
CA ILE A 116 17.47 9.25 -2.56
C ILE A 116 18.58 8.37 -1.97
N LYS A 117 18.44 7.04 -2.02
CA LYS A 117 19.48 6.11 -1.54
C LYS A 117 20.77 6.19 -2.37
N GLY A 118 20.64 6.46 -3.67
CA GLY A 118 21.79 6.81 -4.52
C GLY A 118 22.76 5.67 -4.81
N GLU A 119 22.28 4.42 -4.83
CA GLU A 119 23.07 3.22 -5.15
C GLU A 119 23.13 2.90 -6.66
N ALA A 120 22.63 3.81 -7.49
CA ALA A 120 22.52 3.66 -8.94
C ALA A 120 23.78 4.09 -9.70
#